data_AF-A0A497BHB9-F1
#
_entry.id   AF-A0A497BHB9-F1
#
_cell.length_a   1.000
_cell.length_b   1.000
_cell.length_c   1.000
_cell.angle_alpha   90.00
_cell.angle_beta   90.00
_cell.angle_gamma   90.00
#
_symmetry.space_group_name_H-M   'P 1'
#
loop_
_entity.id
_entity.type
_entity.pdbx_description
1 polymer ?
#
loop_
_entity_poly.entity_id
_entity_poly.type
_entity_poly.pdbx_seq_one_letter_code
_entity_poly.pdbx_strand_id
1 'polypeptide(L)'
;MEMRVKTVKYERLFSFEKYQNHRIGFEVELNEHDDEAAILGELYFKVLGLHTALEVHRKLMEVSFELPRKISSVAEKLRRVKEDLAEIEAARSKLKHVEDEEERYQLACKLKTEKSLQRNKIEYEDELDELTELQKEVDKAILETRKLILSGDFEEVLERYKDLLEQSTGIISSYYY
;
A
#
# COMPACT_ATOMS: atom_id res chain seq x y z
N MET A 1 52.35 -10.57 -20.51
CA MET A 1 51.41 -11.57 -19.96
C MET A 1 50.03 -10.98 -20.07
N GLU A 2 49.17 -11.57 -20.89
CA GLU A 2 47.76 -11.19 -20.96
C GLU A 2 47.08 -11.67 -19.68
N MET A 3 46.44 -10.76 -18.96
CA MET A 3 45.73 -11.07 -17.73
C MET A 3 44.40 -11.72 -18.11
N ARG A 4 44.15 -12.96 -17.69
CA ARG A 4 42.85 -13.64 -17.90
C ARG A 4 41.98 -13.46 -16.67
N VAL A 5 40.80 -12.89 -16.82
CA VAL A 5 39.81 -12.82 -15.74
C VAL A 5 39.04 -14.14 -15.68
N LYS A 6 38.94 -14.73 -14.49
CA LYS A 6 38.26 -16.01 -14.27
C LYS A 6 36.81 -15.83 -13.80
N THR A 7 36.57 -14.79 -13.00
CA THR A 7 35.26 -14.48 -12.44
C THR A 7 34.99 -12.99 -12.47
N VAL A 8 33.74 -12.62 -12.70
CA VAL A 8 33.24 -11.25 -12.55
C VAL A 8 32.17 -11.25 -11.48
N LYS A 9 32.27 -10.27 -10.57
CA LYS A 9 31.38 -10.14 -9.43
C LYS A 9 30.88 -8.71 -9.34
N TYR A 10 29.57 -8.55 -9.20
CA TYR A 10 28.95 -7.26 -8.91
C TYR A 10 28.10 -7.37 -7.65
N GLU A 11 28.31 -6.45 -6.71
CA GLU A 11 27.60 -6.39 -5.43
C GLU A 11 27.15 -4.97 -5.13
N ARG A 12 25.98 -4.85 -4.50
CA ARG A 12 25.50 -3.59 -3.94
C ARG A 12 25.32 -3.72 -2.43
N LEU A 13 25.46 -2.61 -1.72
CA LEU A 13 25.14 -2.53 -0.30
C LEU A 13 23.63 -2.36 -0.15
N PHE A 14 23.02 -3.26 0.62
CA PHE A 14 21.62 -3.24 0.99
C PHE A 14 21.50 -2.92 2.47
N SER A 15 20.70 -1.91 2.80
CA SER A 15 20.37 -1.60 4.19
C SER A 15 19.05 -2.26 4.56
N PHE A 16 19.14 -3.27 5.43
CA PHE A 16 17.97 -3.91 6.04
C PHE A 16 17.61 -3.21 7.37
N GLU A 17 16.48 -3.59 7.96
CA GLU A 17 16.02 -3.02 9.23
C GLU A 17 17.14 -3.02 10.30
N LYS A 18 17.29 -1.90 11.02
CA LYS A 18 18.33 -1.64 12.03
C LYS A 18 19.77 -1.49 11.51
N TYR A 19 19.97 -0.87 10.35
CA TYR A 19 21.30 -0.54 9.80
C TYR A 19 22.21 -1.76 9.54
N GLN A 20 21.60 -2.94 9.36
CA GLN A 20 22.35 -4.12 8.97
C GLN A 20 22.64 -4.06 7.47
N ASN A 21 23.79 -3.48 7.16
CA ASN A 21 24.27 -3.35 5.80
C ASN A 21 24.84 -4.69 5.33
N HIS A 22 24.23 -5.28 4.32
CA HIS A 22 24.71 -6.51 3.70
C HIS A 22 25.08 -6.25 2.25
N ARG A 23 26.16 -6.86 1.78
CA ARG A 23 26.49 -6.89 0.36
C ARG A 23 25.76 -8.07 -0.26
N ILE A 24 24.92 -7.79 -1.25
CA ILE A 24 24.23 -8.82 -2.03
C ILE A 24 24.63 -8.59 -3.48
N GLY A 25 24.96 -9.68 -4.16
CA GLY A 25 25.42 -9.63 -5.53
C GLY A 25 25.46 -11.00 -6.17
N PHE A 26 25.86 -11.00 -7.43
CA PHE A 26 26.02 -12.18 -8.24
C PHE A 26 27.48 -12.30 -8.66
N GLU A 27 27.94 -13.55 -8.79
CA GLU A 27 29.25 -13.91 -9.29
C GLU A 27 29.05 -14.89 -10.45
N VAL A 28 29.78 -14.67 -11.54
CA VAL A 28 29.74 -15.50 -12.74
C VAL A 28 31.16 -15.92 -13.09
N GLU A 29 31.31 -17.22 -13.39
CA GLU A 29 32.53 -17.76 -13.98
C GLU A 29 32.53 -17.51 -15.49
N LEU A 30 33.65 -17.02 -16.01
CA LEU A 30 33.80 -16.67 -17.42
C LEU A 30 34.39 -17.83 -18.24
N ASN A 31 33.90 -17.98 -19.47
CA ASN A 31 34.47 -18.84 -20.49
C ASN A 31 35.51 -18.09 -21.35
N GLU A 32 36.29 -18.81 -22.17
CA GLU A 32 37.38 -18.22 -22.98
C GLU A 32 36.92 -17.19 -24.04
N HIS A 33 35.62 -17.08 -24.31
CA HIS A 33 35.06 -16.18 -25.33
C HIS A 33 34.07 -15.16 -24.77
N ASP A 34 33.94 -15.10 -23.45
CA ASP A 34 33.01 -14.20 -22.79
C ASP A 34 33.57 -12.77 -22.76
N ASP A 35 32.73 -11.78 -23.09
CA ASP A 35 33.07 -10.36 -22.93
C ASP A 35 32.83 -9.94 -21.48
N GLU A 36 33.93 -9.73 -20.75
CA GLU A 36 33.94 -9.33 -19.35
C GLU A 36 33.10 -8.07 -19.08
N ALA A 37 33.13 -7.10 -20.00
CA ALA A 37 32.42 -5.82 -19.85
C ALA A 37 30.92 -5.99 -20.07
N ALA A 38 30.52 -6.81 -21.04
CA ALA A 38 29.12 -7.14 -21.28
C ALA A 38 28.51 -7.88 -20.08
N ILE A 39 29.21 -8.88 -19.55
CA ILE A 39 28.76 -9.67 -18.37
C ILE A 39 28.67 -8.80 -17.13
N LEU A 40 29.61 -7.87 -16.92
CA LEU A 40 29.52 -6.91 -15.83
C LEU A 40 28.24 -6.05 -15.94
N GLY A 41 27.86 -5.66 -17.16
CA GLY A 41 26.61 -4.95 -17.44
C GLY A 41 25.37 -5.79 -17.10
N GLU A 42 25.34 -7.06 -17.49
CA GLU A 42 24.25 -7.97 -17.14
C GLU A 42 24.12 -8.16 -15.62
N LEU A 43 25.24 -8.34 -14.93
CA LEU A 43 25.28 -8.44 -13.46
C LEU A 43 24.78 -7.16 -12.79
N TYR A 44 25.11 -5.99 -13.35
CA TYR A 44 24.60 -4.70 -12.89
C TYR A 44 23.07 -4.65 -12.95
N PHE A 45 22.47 -4.95 -14.11
CA PHE A 45 21.02 -4.91 -14.27
C PHE A 45 20.32 -5.95 -13.39
N LYS A 46 20.92 -7.14 -13.22
CA LYS A 46 20.36 -8.18 -12.35
C LYS A 46 20.32 -7.76 -10.87
N VAL A 47 21.39 -7.14 -10.36
CA VAL A 47 21.41 -6.59 -8.99
C VAL A 47 20.45 -5.40 -8.86
N LEU A 48 20.32 -4.56 -9.89
CA LEU A 48 19.37 -3.46 -9.90
C LEU A 48 17.92 -3.97 -9.86
N GLY A 49 17.61 -5.01 -10.65
CA GLY A 49 16.32 -5.67 -10.63
C GLY A 49 16.00 -6.23 -9.25
N LEU A 50 16.92 -6.99 -8.64
CA LEU A 50 16.77 -7.50 -7.28
C LEU A 50 16.48 -6.38 -6.27
N HIS A 51 17.25 -5.28 -6.35
CA HIS A 51 17.04 -4.13 -5.48
C HIS A 51 15.65 -3.54 -5.60
N THR A 52 15.22 -3.28 -6.83
CA THR A 52 13.91 -2.73 -7.13
C THR A 52 12.80 -3.64 -6.63
N ALA A 53 12.90 -4.95 -6.88
CA ALA A 53 11.92 -5.92 -6.43
C ALA A 53 11.79 -5.96 -4.89
N LEU A 54 12.91 -5.91 -4.17
CA LEU A 54 12.91 -5.85 -2.71
C LEU A 54 12.31 -4.55 -2.18
N GLU A 55 12.56 -3.42 -2.85
CA GLU A 55 11.95 -2.13 -2.47
C GLU A 55 10.44 -2.12 -2.68
N VAL A 56 9.96 -2.62 -3.83
CA VAL A 56 8.53 -2.78 -4.11
C VAL A 56 7.88 -3.66 -3.04
N HIS A 57 8.47 -4.82 -2.74
CA HIS A 57 7.95 -5.72 -1.71
C HIS A 57 7.88 -5.03 -0.34
N ARG A 58 8.93 -4.31 0.07
CA ARG A 58 8.96 -3.53 1.31
C ARG A 58 7.85 -2.47 1.34
N LYS A 59 7.65 -1.74 0.24
CA LYS A 59 6.59 -0.71 0.17
C LYS A 59 5.19 -1.31 0.27
N LEU A 60 4.93 -2.44 -0.37
CA LEU A 60 3.68 -3.15 -0.21
C LEU A 60 3.45 -3.59 1.24
N MET A 61 4.49 -4.08 1.92
CA MET A 61 4.42 -4.43 3.35
C MET A 61 4.14 -3.21 4.24
N GLU A 62 4.77 -2.06 3.98
CA GLU A 62 4.50 -0.80 4.68
C GLU A 62 3.03 -0.37 4.50
N VAL A 63 2.52 -0.45 3.27
CA VAL A 63 1.12 -0.12 2.96
C VAL A 63 0.16 -1.08 3.67
N SER A 64 0.38 -2.40 3.59
CA SER A 64 -0.44 -3.41 4.26
C SER A 64 -0.45 -3.23 5.78
N PHE A 65 0.64 -2.72 6.36
CA PHE A 65 0.70 -2.41 7.79
C PHE A 65 -0.14 -1.16 8.18
N GLU A 66 -0.20 -0.14 7.34
CA GLU A 66 -0.92 1.11 7.64
C GLU A 66 -2.42 1.06 7.30
N LEU A 67 -2.83 0.31 6.29
CA LEU A 67 -4.23 0.20 5.84
C LEU A 67 -5.21 -0.23 6.94
N PRO A 68 -4.91 -1.23 7.82
CA PRO A 68 -5.82 -1.62 8.90
C PRO A 68 -6.14 -0.47 9.85
N ARG A 69 -5.19 0.46 10.08
CA ARG A 69 -5.44 1.64 10.92
C ARG A 69 -6.41 2.60 10.25
N LYS A 70 -6.25 2.82 8.93
CA LYS A 70 -7.17 3.65 8.14
C LYS A 70 -8.58 3.06 8.13
N ILE A 71 -8.70 1.77 7.81
CA ILE A 71 -9.96 1.00 7.86
C ILE A 71 -10.62 1.14 9.23
N SER A 72 -9.87 0.90 10.31
CA SER A 72 -10.41 1.01 11.68
C SER A 72 -10.90 2.43 12.00
N SER A 73 -10.17 3.45 11.53
CA SER A 73 -10.56 4.85 11.72
C SER A 73 -11.87 5.19 11.00
N VAL A 74 -12.01 4.78 9.73
CA VAL A 74 -13.23 5.01 8.93
C VAL A 74 -14.41 4.23 9.50
N ALA A 75 -14.20 2.97 9.89
CA ALA A 75 -15.23 2.15 10.52
C ALA A 75 -15.76 2.77 11.82
N GLU A 76 -14.89 3.35 12.64
CA GLU A 76 -15.28 4.07 13.86
C GLU A 76 -16.07 5.35 13.56
N LYS A 77 -15.68 6.11 12.52
CA LYS A 77 -16.47 7.27 12.07
C LYS A 77 -17.87 6.84 11.59
N LEU A 78 -17.94 5.76 10.81
CA LEU A 78 -19.20 5.20 10.31
C LEU A 78 -20.10 4.73 11.46
N ARG A 79 -19.53 4.08 12.48
CA ARG A 79 -20.25 3.66 13.69
C ARG A 79 -20.91 4.86 14.38
N ARG A 80 -20.17 5.94 14.59
CA ARG A 80 -20.69 7.18 15.21
C ARG A 80 -21.81 7.80 14.41
N VAL A 81 -21.65 7.91 13.07
CA VAL A 81 -22.71 8.44 12.21
C VAL A 81 -23.97 7.57 12.26
N LYS A 82 -23.83 6.24 12.35
CA LYS A 82 -24.97 5.32 12.51
C LYS A 82 -25.67 5.51 13.86
N GLU A 83 -24.93 5.76 14.93
CA GLU A 83 -25.47 6.08 16.25
C GLU A 83 -26.23 7.42 16.23
N ASP A 84 -25.64 8.47 15.67
CA ASP A 84 -26.28 9.78 15.54
C ASP A 84 -27.58 9.71 14.72
N LEU A 85 -27.59 8.94 13.63
CA LEU A 85 -28.79 8.73 12.82
C LEU A 85 -29.88 7.98 13.59
N ALA A 86 -29.53 6.98 14.40
CA ALA A 86 -30.49 6.26 15.25
C ALA A 86 -31.08 7.17 16.33
N GLU A 87 -30.28 8.06 16.92
CA GLU A 87 -30.76 9.06 17.86
C GLU A 87 -31.75 10.04 17.21
N ILE A 88 -31.46 10.49 15.98
CA ILE A 88 -32.35 11.35 15.20
C ILE A 88 -33.67 10.63 14.88
N GLU A 89 -33.62 9.35 14.52
CA GLU A 89 -34.82 8.56 14.25
C GLU A 89 -35.69 8.40 15.51
N ALA A 90 -35.06 8.11 16.65
CA ALA A 90 -35.75 8.07 17.95
C ALA A 90 -36.36 9.44 18.32
N ALA A 91 -35.64 10.53 18.08
CA ALA A 91 -36.14 11.90 18.27
C ALA A 91 -37.35 12.22 17.37
N ARG A 92 -37.31 11.82 16.10
CA ARG A 92 -38.43 11.96 15.15
C ARG A 92 -39.67 11.18 15.59
N SER A 93 -39.48 9.99 16.16
CA SER A 93 -40.58 9.21 16.72
C SER A 93 -41.25 9.93 17.90
N LYS A 94 -40.44 10.49 18.83
CA LYS A 94 -40.93 11.25 19.99
C LYS A 94 -41.67 12.52 19.58
N LEU A 95 -41.16 13.26 18.59
CA LEU A 95 -41.73 14.51 18.07
C LEU A 95 -43.22 14.43 17.68
N LYS A 96 -43.73 13.24 17.34
CA LYS A 96 -45.15 13.01 17.02
C LYS A 96 -46.08 13.15 18.25
N HIS A 97 -45.51 13.10 19.45
CA HIS A 97 -46.23 13.02 20.72
C HIS A 97 -45.87 14.14 21.71
N VAL A 98 -45.02 15.09 21.30
CA VAL A 98 -44.60 16.22 22.15
C VAL A 98 -45.58 17.39 21.97
N GLU A 99 -46.23 17.80 23.06
CA GLU A 99 -47.10 18.98 23.13
C GLU A 99 -46.35 20.25 23.52
N ASP A 100 -45.20 20.12 24.20
CA ASP A 100 -44.34 21.24 24.61
C ASP A 100 -43.58 21.86 23.42
N GLU A 101 -43.72 23.19 23.23
CA GLU A 101 -43.10 23.91 22.13
C GLU A 101 -41.57 23.97 22.23
N GLU A 102 -41.03 24.06 23.45
CA GLU A 102 -39.58 24.16 23.67
C GLU A 102 -38.87 22.83 23.38
N GLU A 103 -39.41 21.72 23.90
CA GLU A 103 -38.94 20.36 23.58
C GLU A 103 -39.06 20.07 22.07
N ARG A 104 -40.14 20.51 21.43
CA ARG A 104 -40.36 20.38 19.98
C ARG A 104 -39.29 21.13 19.16
N TYR A 105 -38.91 22.33 19.59
CA TYR A 105 -37.86 23.12 18.92
C TYR A 105 -36.48 22.48 19.05
N GLN A 106 -36.14 21.96 20.23
CA GLN A 106 -34.88 21.25 20.46
C GLN A 106 -34.74 19.99 19.59
N LEU A 107 -35.81 19.20 19.48
CA LEU A 107 -35.85 18.02 18.62
C LEU A 107 -35.78 18.39 17.12
N ALA A 108 -36.41 19.49 16.70
CA ALA A 108 -36.34 20.00 15.34
C ALA A 108 -34.93 20.48 14.94
N CYS A 109 -34.17 21.05 15.88
CA CYS A 109 -32.77 21.43 15.65
C CYS A 109 -31.88 20.20 15.38
N LYS A 110 -32.10 19.07 16.07
CA LYS A 110 -31.38 17.80 15.81
C LYS A 110 -31.68 17.23 14.41
N LEU A 111 -32.86 17.48 13.86
CA LEU A 111 -33.23 17.01 12.52
C LEU A 111 -32.54 17.77 11.37
N LYS A 112 -32.00 18.98 11.63
CA LYS A 112 -31.32 19.78 10.59
C LYS A 112 -30.02 19.15 10.08
N THR A 113 -29.41 18.25 10.86
CA THR A 113 -28.14 17.60 10.51
C THR A 113 -28.32 16.24 9.82
N GLU A 114 -29.54 15.68 9.79
CA GLU A 114 -29.80 14.33 9.27
C GLU A 114 -29.31 14.13 7.84
N LYS A 115 -29.58 15.09 6.94
CA LYS A 115 -29.14 15.02 5.54
C LYS A 115 -27.61 14.98 5.42
N SER A 116 -26.91 15.71 6.28
CA SER A 116 -25.45 15.69 6.33
C SER A 116 -24.93 14.36 6.84
N LEU A 117 -25.55 13.81 7.89
CA LEU A 117 -25.19 12.51 8.45
C LEU A 117 -25.44 11.37 7.46
N GLN A 118 -26.55 11.41 6.71
CA GLN A 118 -26.82 10.45 5.64
C GLN A 118 -25.77 10.51 4.53
N ARG A 119 -25.34 11.72 4.14
CA ARG A 119 -24.25 11.88 3.17
C ARG A 119 -22.94 11.30 3.72
N ASN A 120 -22.55 11.68 4.93
CA ASN A 120 -21.33 11.18 5.57
C ASN A 120 -21.36 9.64 5.71
N LYS A 121 -22.52 9.05 5.97
CA LYS A 121 -22.69 7.60 6.04
C LYS A 121 -22.31 6.95 4.71
N ILE A 122 -22.85 7.46 3.59
CA ILE A 122 -22.55 6.95 2.24
C ILE A 122 -21.05 7.12 1.96
N GLU A 123 -20.51 8.31 2.21
CA GLU A 123 -19.08 8.60 1.99
C GLU A 123 -18.17 7.65 2.78
N TYR A 124 -18.48 7.37 4.05
CA TYR A 124 -17.68 6.44 4.86
C TYR A 124 -17.92 4.97 4.51
N GLU A 125 -19.09 4.60 3.97
CA GLU A 125 -19.34 3.24 3.45
C GLU A 125 -18.52 3.02 2.17
N ASP A 126 -18.54 3.97 1.24
CA ASP A 126 -17.74 3.93 0.01
C ASP A 126 -16.22 3.91 0.32
N GLU A 127 -15.75 4.78 1.21
CA GLU A 127 -14.33 4.82 1.62
C GLU A 127 -13.88 3.51 2.28
N LEU A 128 -14.75 2.88 3.09
CA LEU A 128 -14.43 1.62 3.74
C LEU A 128 -14.32 0.47 2.74
N ASP A 129 -15.21 0.44 1.74
CA ASP A 129 -15.18 -0.55 0.67
C ASP A 129 -13.92 -0.39 -0.18
N GLU A 130 -13.57 0.84 -0.58
CA GLU A 130 -12.34 1.15 -1.33
C GLU A 130 -11.08 0.70 -0.57
N LEU A 131 -10.98 1.04 0.72
CA LEU A 131 -9.83 0.66 1.55
C LEU A 131 -9.74 -0.86 1.75
N THR A 132 -10.89 -1.54 1.84
CA THR A 132 -10.94 -3.00 2.02
C THR A 132 -10.53 -3.73 0.74
N GLU A 133 -10.96 -3.26 -0.43
CA GLU A 133 -10.50 -3.81 -1.70
C GLU A 133 -9.00 -3.56 -1.92
N LEU A 134 -8.52 -2.34 -1.62
CA LEU A 134 -7.10 -2.01 -1.70
C LEU A 134 -6.25 -2.92 -0.78
N GLN A 135 -6.72 -3.23 0.44
CA GLN A 135 -6.03 -4.17 1.33
C GLN A 135 -5.89 -5.56 0.68
N LYS A 136 -6.95 -6.09 0.06
CA LYS A 136 -6.91 -7.39 -0.62
C LYS A 136 -5.93 -7.39 -1.79
N GLU A 137 -5.93 -6.31 -2.58
CA GLU A 137 -5.01 -6.15 -3.71
C GLU A 137 -3.55 -6.10 -3.24
N VAL A 138 -3.26 -5.32 -2.20
CA VAL A 138 -1.92 -5.23 -1.61
C VAL A 138 -1.47 -6.57 -1.04
N ASP A 139 -2.31 -7.28 -0.29
CA ASP A 139 -1.97 -8.59 0.27
C ASP A 139 -1.69 -9.63 -0.82
N LYS A 140 -2.48 -9.60 -1.90
CA LYS A 140 -2.23 -10.42 -3.09
C LYS A 140 -0.89 -10.05 -3.74
N ALA A 141 -0.60 -8.76 -3.91
CA ALA A 141 0.65 -8.27 -4.47
C ALA A 141 1.87 -8.67 -3.61
N ILE A 142 1.76 -8.65 -2.29
CA ILE A 142 2.82 -9.14 -1.37
C ILE A 142 3.14 -10.61 -1.65
N LEU A 143 2.13 -11.45 -1.83
CA LEU A 143 2.32 -12.88 -2.11
C LEU A 143 2.92 -13.11 -3.49
N GLU A 144 2.48 -12.37 -4.50
CA GLU A 144 2.96 -12.50 -5.88
C GLU A 144 4.39 -11.96 -6.03
N THR A 145 4.70 -10.79 -5.48
CA THR A 145 6.08 -10.26 -5.44
C THR A 145 7.05 -11.21 -4.76
N ARG A 146 6.64 -11.83 -3.65
CA ARG A 146 7.46 -12.86 -2.98
C ARG A 146 7.74 -14.04 -3.90
N LYS A 147 6.77 -14.50 -4.69
CA LYS A 147 6.98 -15.60 -5.65
C LYS A 147 7.98 -15.21 -6.74
N LEU A 148 7.83 -14.03 -7.32
CA LEU A 148 8.74 -13.50 -8.36
C LEU A 148 10.17 -13.33 -7.85
N ILE A 149 10.33 -12.79 -6.63
CA ILE A 149 11.66 -12.67 -5.99
C ILE A 149 12.30 -14.05 -5.80
N LEU A 150 11.53 -15.07 -5.41
CA LEU A 150 12.05 -16.42 -5.21
C LEU A 150 12.36 -17.15 -6.51
N SER A 151 11.66 -16.86 -7.61
CA SER A 151 11.97 -17.40 -8.94
C SER A 151 13.11 -16.66 -9.65
N GLY A 152 13.47 -15.46 -9.16
CA GLY A 152 14.50 -14.61 -9.76
C GLY A 152 13.99 -13.68 -10.84
N ASP A 153 12.67 -13.57 -11.01
CA ASP A 153 12.00 -12.76 -12.03
C ASP A 153 11.81 -11.31 -11.54
N PHE A 154 12.93 -10.64 -11.24
CA PHE A 154 12.89 -9.34 -10.55
C PHE A 154 12.32 -8.19 -11.40
N GLU A 155 12.51 -8.25 -12.72
CA GLU A 155 12.07 -7.20 -13.65
C GLU A 155 10.54 -7.10 -13.71
N GLU A 156 9.84 -8.23 -13.60
CA GLU A 156 8.36 -8.28 -13.64
C GLU A 156 7.73 -7.58 -12.42
N VAL A 157 8.44 -7.52 -11.28
CA VAL A 157 7.92 -6.97 -10.03
C VAL A 157 7.56 -5.50 -10.15
N LEU A 158 8.45 -4.67 -10.72
CA LEU A 158 8.17 -3.22 -10.82
C LEU A 158 7.07 -2.95 -11.84
N GLU A 159 7.17 -3.56 -13.02
CA GLU A 159 6.23 -3.33 -14.11
C GLU A 159 4.78 -3.64 -13.70
N ARG A 160 4.61 -4.69 -12.89
CA ARG A 160 3.31 -5.19 -12.46
C ARG A 160 2.67 -4.41 -11.32
N TYR A 161 3.45 -3.80 -10.42
CA TYR A 161 2.92 -3.18 -9.20
C TYR A 161 3.16 -1.67 -9.09
N LYS A 162 3.74 -1.03 -10.10
CA LYS A 162 3.92 0.44 -10.13
C LYS A 162 2.60 1.19 -9.87
N ASP A 163 1.51 0.81 -10.54
CA ASP A 163 0.23 1.54 -10.48
C ASP A 163 -0.41 1.37 -9.09
N LEU A 164 -0.31 0.17 -8.52
CA LEU A 164 -0.78 -0.13 -7.16
C LEU A 164 0.00 0.67 -6.11
N LEU A 165 1.31 0.83 -6.28
CA LEU A 165 2.13 1.66 -5.40
C LEU A 165 1.79 3.14 -5.52
N GLU A 166 1.55 3.64 -6.72
CA GLU A 166 1.11 5.04 -6.93
C GLU A 166 -0.23 5.31 -6.26
N GLN A 167 -1.21 4.40 -6.41
CA GLN A 167 -2.52 4.51 -5.79
C GLN A 167 -2.45 4.45 -4.26
N SER A 168 -1.63 3.56 -3.70
CA SER A 168 -1.57 3.32 -2.26
C SER A 168 -0.71 4.31 -1.47
N THR A 169 0.30 4.91 -2.12
CA THR A 169 1.24 5.84 -1.45
C THR A 169 1.01 7.31 -1.81
N GLY A 170 0.32 7.61 -2.91
CA GLY A 170 0.13 8.97 -3.42
C GLY A 170 1.44 9.64 -3.88
N ILE A 171 2.54 8.89 -3.96
CA ILE A 171 3.86 9.38 -4.41
C ILE A 171 4.07 8.87 -5.83
N ILE A 172 4.07 9.79 -6.80
CA ILE A 172 4.53 9.52 -8.17
C ILE A 172 6.03 9.23 -8.11
N SER A 173 6.38 7.98 -8.42
CA SER A 173 7.62 7.42 -9.00
C SER A 173 8.88 8.32 -9.12
N SER A 174 9.27 9.07 -8.09
CA SER A 174 10.57 9.77 -8.08
C SER A 174 11.72 8.87 -7.61
N TYR A 175 11.42 7.62 -7.22
CA TYR A 175 12.38 6.68 -6.62
C TYR A 175 12.83 5.56 -7.58
N TYR A 176 12.28 5.49 -8.79
CA TYR A 176 12.51 4.38 -9.73
C TYR A 176 13.29 4.78 -10.99
N TYR A 177 13.89 5.97 -11.02
CA TYR A 177 14.78 6.45 -12.10
C TYR A 177 16.17 6.79 -11.58
#